data_AF-A0A6G4W9Y7-F1
#
_entry.id   AF-A0A6G4W9Y7-F1
#
_cell.length_a   1.000
_cell.length_b   1.000
_cell.length_c   1.000
_cell.angle_alpha   90.00
_cell.angle_beta   90.00
_cell.angle_gamma   90.00
#
_symmetry.space_group_name_H-M   'P 1'
#
loop_
_entity.id
_entity.type
_entity.pdbx_description
1 polymer ?
#
loop_
_entity_poly.entity_id
_entity_poly.type
_entity_poly.pdbx_seq_one_letter_code
_entity_poly.pdbx_strand_id
1 'polypeptide(L)'
;MSDHNSVWLGRINTLCAVVGAGAAIWIPIVLHNNAQRSRNNDNHIAQQTRTWQVMDELDQRISAIIGKKITLDKRNKVSDAESFTSRYIDDDKNRDVQLQVFRLLNLYESICTGAEVGLLSKEIIEKMRGDALRETWRDYRSYISDHRKKEPSTRRAWDSCDVWIAQESSSLPIPLATSTKAASPGVPNDNR
;
A
#
# COMPACT_ATOMS: atom_id res chain seq x y z
N MET A 1 45.96 21.97 65.27
CA MET A 1 46.31 23.30 64.71
C MET A 1 47.82 23.39 64.73
N SER A 2 48.58 23.54 63.66
CA SER A 2 48.48 23.15 62.25
C SER A 2 49.94 23.09 61.81
N ASP A 3 50.29 22.05 61.07
CA ASP A 3 51.66 21.72 60.70
C ASP A 3 52.35 22.83 59.90
N HIS A 4 53.59 23.11 60.29
CA HIS A 4 54.61 23.75 59.46
C HIS A 4 55.08 22.74 58.40
N ASN A 5 55.17 23.16 57.14
CA ASN A 5 56.35 22.90 56.30
C ASN A 5 56.33 23.71 54.99
N SER A 6 57.16 24.76 55.03
CA SER A 6 58.10 25.23 54.00
C SER A 6 57.73 25.15 52.51
N VAL A 7 57.48 26.34 51.97
CA VAL A 7 57.87 26.78 50.63
C VAL A 7 59.41 26.79 50.52
N TRP A 8 60.00 26.14 49.51
CA TRP A 8 61.09 26.74 48.72
C TRP A 8 61.40 26.00 47.41
N LEU A 9 61.33 26.79 46.32
CA LEU A 9 62.03 26.75 45.04
C LEU A 9 61.99 25.54 44.09
N GLY A 10 61.76 25.89 42.82
CA GLY A 10 62.45 25.25 41.71
C GLY A 10 61.77 25.50 40.38
N ARG A 11 62.12 26.60 39.71
CA ARG A 11 61.73 26.88 38.32
C ARG A 11 62.09 25.68 37.42
N ILE A 12 61.12 25.15 36.67
CA ILE A 12 61.38 24.43 35.42
C ILE A 12 60.48 25.02 34.33
N ASN A 13 61.13 25.28 33.20
CA ASN A 13 60.74 26.05 32.04
C ASN A 13 59.40 25.67 31.39
N THR A 14 58.73 26.71 30.91
CA THR A 14 57.82 26.71 29.75
C THR A 14 58.51 26.17 28.49
N LEU A 15 57.71 25.58 27.58
CA LEU A 15 58.00 24.94 26.27
C LEU A 15 57.72 23.43 26.37
N CYS A 16 56.88 22.77 25.58
CA CYS A 16 56.35 23.01 24.24
C CYS A 16 55.08 22.17 24.08
N ALA A 17 54.05 22.72 23.43
CA ALA A 17 53.54 22.26 22.14
C ALA A 17 52.19 21.55 22.25
N VAL A 18 51.17 22.31 21.83
CA VAL A 18 49.99 21.88 21.07
C VAL A 18 49.98 20.37 20.76
N VAL A 19 49.29 19.58 21.59
CA VAL A 19 48.82 18.28 21.14
C VAL A 19 47.61 18.57 20.26
N GLY A 20 47.87 18.47 18.95
CA GLY A 20 46.96 18.87 17.89
C GLY A 20 45.58 18.29 18.05
N ALA A 21 44.59 19.18 17.96
CA ALA A 21 43.25 18.83 17.53
C ALA A 21 43.36 18.20 16.12
N GLY A 22 43.46 16.87 16.09
CA GLY A 22 43.75 16.10 14.87
C GLY A 22 42.75 14.98 14.60
N ALA A 23 41.47 15.17 14.94
CA ALA A 23 40.39 14.23 14.60
C ALA A 23 39.09 14.91 14.17
N ALA A 24 39.15 16.15 13.67
CA ALA A 24 37.96 16.92 13.31
C ALA A 24 37.93 17.33 11.83
N ILE A 25 38.28 16.42 10.91
CA ILE A 25 38.04 16.65 9.48
C ILE A 25 37.57 15.37 8.79
N TRP A 26 36.52 14.70 9.30
CA TRP A 26 35.75 13.73 8.50
C TRP A 26 34.27 13.63 8.92
N ILE A 27 33.77 14.63 9.66
CA ILE A 27 32.42 14.64 10.23
C ILE A 27 31.36 15.41 9.40
N PRO A 28 31.66 16.34 8.45
CA PRO A 28 30.58 17.03 7.76
C PRO A 28 29.81 16.17 6.75
N ILE A 29 30.44 15.17 6.12
CA ILE A 29 29.82 14.41 5.01
C ILE A 29 28.91 13.30 5.53
N VAL A 30 29.31 12.61 6.61
CA VAL A 30 28.49 11.54 7.22
C VAL A 30 27.28 12.13 7.95
N LEU A 31 27.38 13.32 8.54
CA LEU A 31 26.23 14.02 9.13
C LEU A 31 25.25 14.57 8.09
N HIS A 32 25.72 15.02 6.91
CA HIS A 32 24.79 15.47 5.86
C HIS A 32 24.06 14.29 5.20
N ASN A 33 24.76 13.18 4.95
CA ASN A 33 24.15 11.95 4.45
C ASN A 33 23.23 11.28 5.49
N ASN A 34 23.59 11.30 6.78
CA ASN A 34 22.73 10.77 7.84
C ASN A 34 21.55 11.70 8.16
N ALA A 35 21.68 13.02 8.01
CA ALA A 35 20.55 13.95 8.15
C ALA A 35 19.58 13.87 6.97
N GLN A 36 20.07 13.66 5.74
CA GLN A 36 19.21 13.37 4.59
C GLN A 36 18.56 11.98 4.70
N ARG A 37 19.31 10.95 5.13
CA ARG A 37 18.75 9.62 5.41
C ARG A 37 17.76 9.66 6.59
N SER A 38 18.02 10.45 7.63
CA SER A 38 17.08 10.64 8.74
C SER A 38 15.82 11.32 8.25
N ARG A 39 15.90 12.42 7.49
CA ARG A 39 14.71 13.08 6.92
C ARG A 39 13.93 12.16 5.99
N ASN A 40 14.60 11.35 5.17
CA ASN A 40 13.95 10.38 4.31
C ASN A 40 13.30 9.25 5.13
N ASN A 41 13.98 8.75 6.15
CA ASN A 41 13.43 7.75 7.07
C ASN A 41 12.26 8.30 7.89
N ASP A 42 12.34 9.55 8.36
CA ASP A 42 11.29 10.23 9.12
C ASP A 42 10.06 10.46 8.23
N ASN A 43 10.26 10.86 6.97
CA ASN A 43 9.19 10.97 5.98
C ASN A 43 8.57 9.61 5.67
N HIS A 44 9.37 8.55 5.56
CA HIS A 44 8.87 7.18 5.36
C HIS A 44 8.08 6.67 6.56
N ILE A 45 8.57 6.87 7.79
CA ILE A 45 7.87 6.47 9.01
C ILE A 45 6.56 7.27 9.16
N ALA A 46 6.59 8.58 8.95
CA ALA A 46 5.40 9.43 8.99
C ALA A 46 4.38 9.03 7.92
N GLN A 47 4.83 8.74 6.70
CA GLN A 47 3.98 8.23 5.63
C GLN A 47 3.36 6.87 6.00
N GLN A 48 4.15 5.95 6.56
CA GLN A 48 3.66 4.65 7.00
C GLN A 48 2.62 4.77 8.11
N THR A 49 2.90 5.52 9.18
CA THR A 49 1.95 5.77 10.28
C THR A 49 0.67 6.41 9.79
N ARG A 50 0.77 7.42 8.91
CA ARG A 50 -0.40 8.04 8.29
C ARG A 50 -1.18 7.04 7.45
N THR A 51 -0.50 6.18 6.68
CA THR A 51 -1.16 5.16 5.86
C THR A 51 -1.92 4.18 6.74
N TRP A 52 -1.34 3.71 7.85
CA TRP A 52 -2.03 2.84 8.81
C TRP A 52 -3.30 3.48 9.37
N GLN A 53 -3.24 4.74 9.80
CA GLN A 53 -4.42 5.47 10.30
C GLN A 53 -5.51 5.61 9.25
N VAL A 54 -5.12 5.98 8.02
CA VAL A 54 -6.06 6.10 6.89
C VAL A 54 -6.67 4.75 6.56
N MET A 55 -5.91 3.66 6.58
CA MET A 55 -6.41 2.32 6.29
C MET A 55 -7.37 1.80 7.37
N ASP A 56 -7.12 2.08 8.65
CA ASP A 56 -8.03 1.70 9.74
C ASP A 56 -9.38 2.43 9.64
N GLU A 57 -9.34 3.75 9.44
CA GLU A 57 -10.55 4.56 9.23
C GLU A 57 -11.31 4.11 7.98
N LEU A 58 -10.58 3.78 6.92
CA LEU A 58 -11.15 3.27 5.68
C LEU A 58 -11.85 1.93 5.90
N ASP A 59 -11.26 1.00 6.66
CA ASP A 59 -11.85 -0.33 6.87
C ASP A 59 -13.23 -0.24 7.53
N GLN A 60 -13.37 0.66 8.51
CA GLN A 60 -14.65 0.95 9.15
C GLN A 60 -15.66 1.54 8.15
N ARG A 61 -15.24 2.49 7.31
CA ARG A 61 -16.10 3.13 6.30
C ARG A 61 -16.54 2.14 5.23
N ILE A 62 -15.62 1.32 4.73
CA ILE A 62 -15.93 0.30 3.72
C ILE A 62 -16.88 -0.75 4.31
N SER A 63 -16.62 -1.22 5.53
CA SER A 63 -17.51 -2.16 6.22
C SER A 63 -18.93 -1.60 6.38
N ALA A 64 -19.06 -0.32 6.74
CA ALA A 64 -20.36 0.34 6.82
C ALA A 64 -21.08 0.43 5.47
N ILE A 65 -20.35 0.77 4.39
CA ILE A 65 -20.91 0.87 3.04
C ILE A 65 -21.35 -0.51 2.53
N ILE A 66 -20.50 -1.54 2.66
CA ILE A 66 -20.80 -2.91 2.26
C ILE A 66 -21.99 -3.44 3.05
N GLY A 67 -21.99 -3.28 4.38
CA GLY A 67 -23.11 -3.70 5.22
C GLY A 67 -24.42 -3.03 4.84
N LYS A 68 -24.37 -1.73 4.50
CA LYS A 68 -25.56 -1.01 4.00
C LYS A 68 -26.01 -1.54 2.64
N LYS A 69 -25.09 -1.78 1.71
CA LYS A 69 -25.41 -2.34 0.39
C LYS A 69 -26.04 -3.73 0.51
N ILE A 70 -25.44 -4.64 1.29
CA ILE A 70 -25.99 -5.97 1.56
C ILE A 70 -27.42 -5.88 2.12
N THR A 71 -27.68 -4.93 3.02
CA THR A 71 -29.02 -4.72 3.57
C THR A 71 -30.03 -4.29 2.49
N LEU A 72 -29.61 -3.41 1.57
CA LEU A 72 -30.44 -2.96 0.44
C LEU A 72 -30.68 -4.09 -0.55
N ASP A 73 -29.63 -4.85 -0.89
CA ASP A 73 -29.69 -6.00 -1.80
C ASP A 73 -30.69 -7.05 -1.28
N LYS A 74 -30.60 -7.40 0.02
CA LYS A 74 -31.55 -8.30 0.68
C LYS A 74 -32.98 -7.77 0.68
N ARG A 75 -33.16 -6.47 0.98
CA ARG A 75 -34.48 -5.82 0.94
C ARG A 75 -35.09 -5.90 -0.46
N ASN A 76 -34.27 -5.71 -1.48
CA ASN A 76 -34.66 -5.70 -2.88
C ASN A 76 -34.76 -7.12 -3.48
N LYS A 77 -34.41 -8.17 -2.70
CA LYS A 77 -34.43 -9.58 -3.11
C LYS A 77 -33.62 -9.87 -4.38
N VAL A 78 -32.51 -9.15 -4.56
CA VAL A 78 -31.59 -9.37 -5.69
C VAL A 78 -30.71 -10.59 -5.42
N SER A 79 -30.33 -11.31 -6.49
CA SER A 79 -29.34 -12.38 -6.38
C SER A 79 -27.92 -11.82 -6.28
N ASP A 80 -26.99 -12.59 -5.70
CA ASP A 80 -25.59 -12.18 -5.56
C ASP A 80 -24.95 -11.84 -6.92
N ALA A 81 -25.25 -12.63 -7.97
CA ALA A 81 -24.72 -12.37 -9.32
C ALA A 81 -25.26 -11.07 -9.93
N GLU A 82 -26.53 -10.73 -9.68
CA GLU A 82 -27.17 -9.53 -10.21
C GLU A 82 -26.80 -8.27 -9.42
N SER A 83 -26.44 -8.42 -8.14
CA SER A 83 -26.09 -7.36 -7.19
C SER A 83 -24.96 -6.41 -7.65
N PHE A 84 -24.10 -6.88 -8.56
CA PHE A 84 -22.95 -6.15 -9.08
C PHE A 84 -23.16 -5.60 -10.50
N THR A 85 -24.30 -5.88 -11.13
CA THR A 85 -24.56 -5.50 -12.52
C THR A 85 -24.99 -4.04 -12.65
N SER A 86 -24.60 -3.38 -13.75
CA SER A 86 -25.07 -2.00 -14.03
C SER A 86 -26.59 -1.91 -14.09
N ARG A 87 -27.26 -2.90 -14.71
CA ARG A 87 -28.72 -2.96 -14.79
C ARG A 87 -29.40 -2.82 -13.43
N TYR A 88 -28.88 -3.51 -12.40
CA TYR A 88 -29.44 -3.42 -11.06
C TYR A 88 -29.04 -2.11 -10.35
N ILE A 89 -27.75 -1.77 -10.39
CA ILE A 89 -27.18 -0.64 -9.65
C ILE A 89 -27.74 0.70 -10.16
N ASP A 90 -27.92 0.85 -11.47
CA ASP A 90 -28.38 2.08 -12.11
C ASP A 90 -29.89 2.16 -12.32
N ASP A 91 -30.67 1.19 -11.83
CA ASP A 91 -32.13 1.28 -11.84
C ASP A 91 -32.58 2.46 -10.96
N ASP A 92 -33.53 3.27 -11.44
CA ASP A 92 -34.05 4.45 -10.73
C ASP A 92 -34.58 4.12 -9.33
N LYS A 93 -35.08 2.90 -9.12
CA LYS A 93 -35.58 2.42 -7.81
C LYS A 93 -34.46 2.04 -6.85
N ASN A 94 -33.22 1.92 -7.34
CA ASN A 94 -32.04 1.47 -6.61
C ASN A 94 -31.01 2.59 -6.37
N ARG A 95 -31.44 3.86 -6.39
CA ARG A 95 -30.57 5.02 -6.12
C ARG A 95 -29.74 4.90 -4.84
N ASP A 96 -30.29 4.31 -3.77
CA ASP A 96 -29.54 4.09 -2.53
C ASP A 96 -28.40 3.08 -2.70
N VAL A 97 -28.59 2.05 -3.53
CA VAL A 97 -27.56 1.06 -3.89
C VAL A 97 -26.49 1.74 -4.72
N GLN A 98 -26.89 2.49 -5.76
CA GLN A 98 -25.98 3.27 -6.58
C GLN A 98 -25.08 4.18 -5.74
N LEU A 99 -25.66 4.88 -4.75
CA LEU A 99 -24.93 5.73 -3.83
C LEU A 99 -23.89 4.96 -3.01
N GLN A 100 -24.21 3.76 -2.51
CA GLN A 100 -23.25 2.94 -1.77
C GLN A 100 -22.11 2.47 -2.67
N VAL A 101 -22.41 1.99 -3.88
CA VAL A 101 -21.39 1.56 -4.85
C VAL A 101 -20.48 2.73 -5.23
N PHE A 102 -21.06 3.90 -5.51
CA PHE A 102 -20.29 5.09 -5.86
C PHE A 102 -19.36 5.52 -4.72
N ARG A 103 -19.84 5.48 -3.47
CA ARG A 103 -19.01 5.77 -2.28
C ARG A 103 -17.87 4.76 -2.13
N LEU A 104 -18.13 3.47 -2.33
CA LEU A 104 -17.12 2.42 -2.24
C LEU A 104 -16.00 2.65 -3.26
N LEU A 105 -16.36 2.85 -4.52
CA LEU A 105 -15.39 3.04 -5.60
C LEU A 105 -14.58 4.34 -5.43
N ASN A 106 -15.22 5.43 -4.98
CA ASN A 106 -14.51 6.69 -4.69
C ASN A 106 -13.54 6.59 -3.50
N LEU A 107 -13.90 5.81 -2.47
CA LEU A 107 -12.99 5.56 -1.36
C LEU A 107 -11.73 4.85 -1.84
N TYR A 108 -11.89 3.81 -2.64
CA TYR A 108 -10.75 3.10 -3.21
C TYR A 108 -9.93 3.98 -4.15
N GLU A 109 -10.57 4.76 -5.01
CA GLU A 109 -9.87 5.69 -5.91
C GLU A 109 -9.03 6.73 -5.15
N SER A 110 -9.56 7.23 -4.03
CA SER A 110 -8.82 8.17 -3.18
C SER A 110 -7.53 7.55 -2.64
N ILE A 111 -7.55 6.24 -2.34
CA ILE A 111 -6.36 5.51 -1.88
C ILE A 111 -5.38 5.30 -3.02
N CYS A 112 -5.84 4.82 -4.18
CA CYS A 112 -5.00 4.58 -5.35
C CYS A 112 -4.30 5.88 -5.78
N THR A 113 -5.06 6.98 -5.84
CA THR A 113 -4.53 8.33 -6.09
C THR A 113 -3.49 8.72 -5.05
N GLY A 114 -3.82 8.56 -3.75
CA GLY A 114 -2.89 8.88 -2.66
C GLY A 114 -1.59 8.07 -2.71
N ALA A 115 -1.67 6.82 -3.14
CA ALA A 115 -0.51 5.95 -3.33
C ALA A 115 0.30 6.33 -4.59
N GLU A 116 -0.38 6.71 -5.67
CA GLU A 116 0.23 7.17 -6.92
C GLU A 116 1.06 8.44 -6.72
N VAL A 117 0.53 9.42 -5.99
CA VAL A 117 1.23 10.68 -5.70
C VAL A 117 2.20 10.58 -4.51
N GLY A 118 2.42 9.39 -3.95
CA GLY A 118 3.37 9.16 -2.86
C GLY A 118 2.93 9.70 -1.49
N LEU A 119 1.64 10.01 -1.30
CA LEU A 119 1.08 10.41 0.00
C LEU A 119 0.82 9.21 0.92
N LEU A 120 0.56 8.04 0.34
CA LEU A 120 0.31 6.78 1.05
C LEU A 120 1.31 5.70 0.61
N SER A 121 1.64 4.80 1.53
CA SER A 121 2.53 3.67 1.25
C SER A 121 1.79 2.59 0.46
N LYS A 122 2.21 2.38 -0.79
CA LYS A 122 1.70 1.28 -1.66
C LYS A 122 1.81 -0.09 -0.98
N GLU A 123 2.92 -0.35 -0.29
CA GLU A 123 3.18 -1.62 0.39
C GLU A 123 2.15 -1.90 1.50
N ILE A 124 1.84 -0.88 2.32
CA ILE A 124 0.85 -1.04 3.39
C ILE A 124 -0.54 -1.26 2.81
N ILE A 125 -0.91 -0.50 1.78
CA ILE A 125 -2.24 -0.65 1.17
C ILE A 125 -2.36 -2.03 0.52
N GLU A 126 -1.34 -2.51 -0.19
CA GLU A 126 -1.32 -3.85 -0.78
C GLU A 126 -1.52 -4.92 0.31
N LYS A 127 -0.74 -4.83 1.39
CA LYS A 127 -0.81 -5.78 2.51
C LYS A 127 -2.18 -5.79 3.21
N MET A 128 -2.83 -4.64 3.34
CA MET A 128 -4.08 -4.54 4.09
C MET A 128 -5.32 -4.76 3.23
N ARG A 129 -5.29 -4.33 1.97
CA ARG A 129 -6.48 -4.18 1.13
C ARG A 129 -6.29 -4.60 -0.32
N GLY A 130 -5.09 -5.02 -0.75
CA GLY A 130 -4.80 -5.37 -2.15
C GLY A 130 -5.78 -6.40 -2.73
N ASP A 131 -5.95 -7.53 -2.04
CA ASP A 131 -6.91 -8.58 -2.45
C ASP A 131 -8.35 -8.05 -2.51
N ALA A 132 -8.79 -7.34 -1.47
CA ALA A 132 -10.14 -6.80 -1.39
C ALA A 132 -10.42 -5.74 -2.47
N LEU A 133 -9.42 -4.92 -2.81
CA LEU A 133 -9.48 -3.95 -3.92
C LEU A 133 -9.62 -4.69 -5.26
N ARG A 134 -8.76 -5.70 -5.52
CA ARG A 134 -8.81 -6.49 -6.76
C ARG A 134 -10.15 -7.21 -6.92
N GLU A 135 -10.66 -7.81 -5.86
CA GLU A 135 -11.98 -8.45 -5.84
C GLU A 135 -13.09 -7.43 -6.10
N THR A 136 -13.08 -6.27 -5.45
CA THR A 136 -14.04 -5.19 -5.69
C THR A 136 -14.04 -4.78 -7.17
N TRP A 137 -12.87 -4.58 -7.78
CA TRP A 137 -12.78 -4.20 -9.19
C TRP A 137 -13.25 -5.29 -10.14
N ARG A 138 -12.98 -6.56 -9.80
CA ARG A 138 -13.46 -7.70 -10.56
C ARG A 138 -14.99 -7.76 -10.54
N ASP A 139 -15.58 -7.62 -9.36
CA ASP A 139 -17.02 -7.76 -9.17
C ASP A 139 -17.77 -6.58 -9.83
N TYR A 140 -17.28 -5.35 -9.67
CA TYR A 140 -17.88 -4.16 -10.28
C TYR A 140 -17.40 -3.85 -11.71
N ARG A 141 -16.61 -4.73 -12.35
CA ARG A 141 -16.03 -4.49 -13.69
C ARG A 141 -17.07 -4.06 -14.72
N SER A 142 -18.22 -4.73 -14.77
CA SER A 142 -19.29 -4.40 -15.70
C SER A 142 -19.84 -3.00 -15.42
N TYR A 143 -20.16 -2.71 -14.15
CA TYR A 143 -20.67 -1.41 -13.75
C TYR A 143 -19.69 -0.26 -14.06
N ILE A 144 -18.41 -0.42 -13.74
CA ILE A 144 -17.36 0.57 -14.03
C ILE A 144 -17.27 0.85 -15.53
N SER A 145 -17.22 -0.21 -16.34
CA SER A 145 -17.15 -0.12 -17.80
C SER A 145 -18.36 0.63 -18.38
N ASP A 146 -19.56 0.32 -17.89
CA ASP A 146 -20.79 0.94 -18.38
C ASP A 146 -20.91 2.40 -17.92
N HIS A 147 -20.55 2.71 -16.66
CA HIS A 147 -20.53 4.06 -16.13
C HIS A 147 -19.63 5.01 -16.93
N ARG A 148 -18.43 4.55 -17.31
CA ARG A 148 -17.46 5.33 -18.11
C ARG A 148 -17.92 5.61 -19.55
N LYS A 149 -18.91 4.85 -20.05
CA LYS A 149 -19.47 5.04 -21.40
C LYS A 149 -20.65 6.01 -21.41
N LYS A 150 -21.25 6.32 -20.26
CA LYS A 150 -22.46 7.18 -20.18
C LYS A 150 -22.19 8.60 -20.65
N GLU A 151 -21.13 9.22 -20.14
CA GLU A 151 -20.83 10.63 -20.40
C GLU A 151 -19.33 10.86 -20.63
N PRO A 152 -18.94 11.91 -21.39
CA PRO A 152 -17.53 12.26 -21.54
C PRO A 152 -16.81 12.56 -20.21
N SER A 153 -17.54 13.12 -19.24
CA SER A 153 -17.06 13.47 -17.89
C SER A 153 -16.66 12.24 -17.08
N THR A 154 -17.30 11.09 -17.29
CA THR A 154 -17.11 9.88 -16.48
C THR A 154 -16.08 8.92 -17.08
N ARG A 155 -15.51 9.21 -18.26
CA ARG A 155 -14.57 8.32 -18.96
C ARG A 155 -13.34 7.93 -18.14
N ARG A 156 -12.91 8.81 -17.24
CA ARG A 156 -11.76 8.63 -16.33
C ARG A 156 -12.17 8.31 -14.90
N ALA A 157 -13.43 7.94 -14.66
CA ALA A 157 -13.86 7.57 -13.32
C ALA A 157 -13.07 6.35 -12.82
N TRP A 158 -12.35 6.51 -11.71
CA TRP A 158 -11.63 5.43 -11.03
C TRP A 158 -10.42 4.85 -11.80
N ASP A 159 -9.75 5.66 -12.62
CA ASP A 159 -8.65 5.20 -13.49
C ASP A 159 -7.32 5.02 -12.74
N SER A 160 -7.08 5.76 -11.64
CA SER A 160 -5.86 5.57 -10.82
C SER A 160 -5.75 4.17 -10.25
N CYS A 161 -6.87 3.54 -9.86
CA CYS A 161 -6.85 2.14 -9.41
C CYS A 161 -6.63 1.13 -10.53
N ASP A 162 -7.02 1.40 -11.78
CA ASP A 162 -6.80 0.45 -12.89
C ASP A 162 -5.31 0.23 -13.14
N VAL A 163 -4.51 1.29 -13.06
CA VAL A 163 -3.05 1.24 -13.16
C VAL A 163 -2.49 0.30 -12.09
N TRP A 164 -3.05 0.39 -10.88
CA TRP A 164 -2.55 -0.37 -9.75
C TRP A 164 -2.93 -1.87 -9.84
N ILE A 165 -4.16 -2.16 -10.28
CA ILE A 165 -4.64 -3.53 -10.50
C ILE A 165 -3.90 -4.21 -11.66
N ALA A 166 -3.51 -3.45 -12.69
CA ALA A 166 -2.76 -3.98 -13.82
C ALA A 166 -1.31 -4.39 -13.48
N GLN A 167 -0.67 -3.72 -12.52
CA GLN A 167 0.75 -3.90 -12.18
C GLN A 167 1.12 -5.30 -11.68
N GLU A 168 0.18 -6.06 -11.11
CA GLU A 168 0.46 -7.39 -10.52
C GLU A 168 0.27 -8.56 -11.49
N SER A 169 -0.42 -8.33 -12.63
CA SER A 169 -0.51 -9.33 -13.70
C SER A 169 0.85 -9.70 -14.32
N SER A 170 1.88 -8.89 -14.04
CA SER A 170 3.26 -9.06 -14.50
C SER A 170 4.19 -9.73 -13.47
N SER A 171 3.73 -9.99 -12.24
CA SER A 171 4.55 -10.54 -11.14
C SER A 171 4.09 -11.88 -10.59
N LEU A 172 3.05 -12.50 -11.15
CA LEU A 172 2.70 -13.88 -10.79
C LEU A 172 3.73 -14.85 -11.40
N PRO A 173 4.42 -15.68 -10.59
CA PRO A 173 5.20 -16.78 -11.13
C PRO A 173 4.25 -17.73 -11.84
N ILE A 174 4.63 -18.12 -13.07
CA ILE A 174 4.01 -19.19 -13.85
C ILE A 174 3.81 -20.38 -12.89
N PRO A 175 2.58 -20.94 -12.77
CA PRO A 175 2.41 -22.16 -11.99
C PRO A 175 3.36 -23.22 -12.58
N LEU A 176 4.25 -23.74 -11.74
CA LEU A 176 5.07 -24.90 -12.09
C LEU A 176 4.11 -25.96 -12.62
N ALA A 177 4.16 -26.20 -13.93
CA ALA A 177 3.46 -27.30 -14.54
C ALA A 177 3.88 -28.55 -13.76
N THR A 178 2.94 -29.14 -13.03
CA THR A 178 3.06 -30.50 -12.55
C THR A 178 3.30 -31.35 -13.77
N SER A 179 4.55 -31.78 -13.92
CA SER A 179 4.98 -32.82 -14.85
C SER A 179 4.24 -34.10 -14.47
N THR A 180 3.02 -34.25 -14.95
CA THR A 180 2.32 -35.54 -14.97
C THR A 180 3.11 -36.41 -15.94
N LYS A 181 4.00 -37.20 -15.35
CA LYS A 181 4.82 -38.19 -16.02
C LYS A 181 3.91 -39.07 -16.86
N ALA A 182 4.29 -39.17 -18.13
CA ALA A 182 3.61 -39.88 -19.20
C ALA A 182 3.05 -41.24 -18.78
N ALA A 183 1.82 -41.50 -19.22
CA ALA A 183 1.27 -42.84 -19.33
C ALA A 183 2.25 -43.71 -20.14
N SER A 184 2.68 -44.82 -19.53
CA SER A 184 3.50 -45.83 -20.20
C SER A 184 2.62 -46.58 -21.21
N PRO A 185 3.07 -46.76 -22.46
CA PRO A 185 2.31 -47.46 -23.49
C PRO A 185 2.28 -48.97 -23.23
N GLY A 186 1.16 -49.57 -23.64
CA GLY A 186 0.83 -50.98 -23.46
C GLY A 186 1.87 -51.95 -24.02
N VAL A 187 2.05 -53.03 -23.28
CA VAL A 187 2.76 -54.25 -23.71
C VAL A 187 1.90 -54.94 -24.77
N PRO A 188 2.44 -55.28 -25.95
CA PRO A 188 1.78 -56.21 -26.86
C PRO A 188 1.98 -57.63 -26.34
N ASN A 189 0.87 -58.32 -26.06
CA ASN A 189 0.88 -59.75 -25.78
C ASN A 189 0.65 -60.48 -27.11
N ASP A 190 1.70 -61.08 -27.66
CA ASP A 190 1.61 -61.99 -28.79
C ASP A 190 2.51 -63.22 -28.54
N ASN A 191 1.83 -64.36 -28.43
CA ASN A 191 2.20 -65.76 -28.69
C ASN A 191 3.37 -66.43 -27.94
N ARG A 192 3.02 -67.32 -27.01
CA ARG A 192 3.17 -68.79 -27.20
C ARG A 192 2.32 -69.61 -26.24
#